data_AF-X0SUT1-F1
#
_entry.id   AF-X0SUT1-F1
#
_cell.length_a   1.000
_cell.length_b   1.000
_cell.length_c   1.000
_cell.angle_alpha   90.00
_cell.angle_beta   90.00
_cell.angle_gamma   90.00
#
_symmetry.space_group_name_H-M   'P 1'
#
loop_
_entity.id
_entity.type
_entity.pdbx_description
1 polymer ?
#
loop_
_entity_poly.entity_id
_entity_poly.type
_entity_poly.pdbx_seq_one_letter_code
_entity_poly.pdbx_strand_id
1 'polypeptide(L)'
;AKFHNPKEAIHLAERACQLTKYENPDLLDTLATAYAATGNFSDAVKTSEMALEQAQSANQHKLAAQIQKRLQLFKSGQPYHEP
;
A
#
# COMPACT_ATOMS: atom_id res chain seq x y z
N ALA A 1 4.67 16.12 -11.27
CA ALA A 1 5.39 15.16 -12.14
C ALA A 1 4.37 14.17 -12.70
N LYS A 2 4.26 14.07 -14.02
CA LYS A 2 3.39 13.07 -14.68
C LYS A 2 4.04 11.70 -14.52
N PHE A 3 3.57 10.90 -13.57
CA PHE A 3 3.92 9.48 -13.51
C PHE A 3 3.29 8.81 -14.74
N HIS A 4 4.06 8.75 -15.82
CA HIS A 4 3.66 8.03 -17.02
C HIS A 4 3.61 6.54 -16.66
N ASN A 5 2.41 5.98 -16.72
CA ASN A 5 2.04 4.58 -16.52
C ASN A 5 1.87 4.09 -15.07
N PRO A 6 0.82 4.59 -14.38
CA PRO A 6 0.32 4.00 -13.13
C PRO A 6 0.16 2.46 -13.15
N LYS A 7 -0.14 1.89 -14.32
CA LYS A 7 -0.25 0.43 -14.51
C LYS A 7 1.08 -0.30 -14.38
N GLU A 8 2.19 0.31 -14.82
CA GLU A 8 3.53 -0.27 -14.63
C GLU A 8 3.94 -0.25 -13.16
N ALA A 9 3.60 0.83 -12.42
CA ALA A 9 3.84 0.90 -10.99
C ALA A 9 3.10 -0.21 -10.23
N ILE A 10 1.84 -0.47 -10.57
CA ILE A 10 1.07 -1.60 -10.01
C ILE A 10 1.75 -2.92 -10.37
N HIS A 11 2.09 -3.16 -11.64
CA HIS A 11 2.74 -4.40 -12.06
C HIS A 11 4.07 -4.67 -11.33
N LEU A 12 4.89 -3.63 -11.15
CA LEU A 12 6.16 -3.74 -10.42
C LEU A 12 5.94 -4.03 -8.93
N ALA A 13 4.98 -3.33 -8.31
CA ALA A 13 4.65 -3.54 -6.90
C ALA A 13 4.01 -4.92 -6.65
N GLU A 14 3.15 -5.40 -7.55
CA GLU A 14 2.60 -6.76 -7.50
C GLU A 14 3.70 -7.80 -7.67
N ARG A 15 4.60 -7.62 -8.63
CA ARG A 15 5.75 -8.51 -8.83
C ARG A 15 6.63 -8.56 -7.56
N ALA A 16 6.89 -7.41 -6.95
CA ALA A 16 7.66 -7.32 -5.72
C ALA A 16 6.96 -8.06 -4.56
N CYS A 17 5.65 -7.86 -4.40
CA CYS A 17 4.86 -8.59 -3.41
C CYS A 17 4.87 -10.10 -3.68
N GLN A 18 4.71 -10.55 -4.94
CA GLN A 18 4.77 -11.96 -5.31
C GLN A 18 6.13 -12.59 -4.99
N LEU A 19 7.23 -11.87 -5.24
CA LEU A 19 8.59 -12.35 -4.94
C LEU A 19 8.80 -12.54 -3.43
N THR A 20 8.17 -11.71 -2.61
CA THR A 20 8.17 -11.86 -1.14
C THR A 20 7.00 -12.67 -0.63
N LYS A 21 6.23 -13.35 -1.50
CA LYS A 21 5.02 -14.11 -1.15
C LYS A 21 3.99 -13.33 -0.33
N TYR A 22 3.91 -12.03 -0.54
CA TYR A 22 3.10 -11.08 0.23
C TYR A 22 3.48 -11.04 1.72
N GLU A 23 4.67 -11.49 2.12
CA GLU A 23 5.12 -11.54 3.53
C GLU A 23 5.85 -10.26 3.98
N ASN A 24 5.96 -9.26 3.10
CA ASN A 24 6.62 -7.99 3.40
C ASN A 24 5.59 -6.85 3.47
N PRO A 25 5.24 -6.37 4.68
CA PRO A 25 4.25 -5.30 4.85
C PRO A 25 4.65 -3.97 4.22
N ASP A 26 5.94 -3.71 4.04
CA ASP A 26 6.44 -2.49 3.38
C ASP A 26 6.14 -2.48 1.86
N LEU A 27 6.27 -3.66 1.23
CA LEU A 27 5.93 -3.84 -0.18
C LEU A 27 4.41 -3.81 -0.40
N LEU A 28 3.65 -4.40 0.53
CA LEU A 28 2.19 -4.34 0.51
C LEU A 28 1.68 -2.89 0.61
N ASP A 29 2.28 -2.08 1.48
CA ASP A 29 1.93 -0.67 1.60
C ASP A 29 2.28 0.14 0.33
N THR A 30 3.42 -0.16 -0.30
CA THR A 30 3.80 0.41 -1.60
C THR A 30 2.78 0.07 -2.68
N LEU A 31 2.34 -1.20 -2.73
CA LEU A 31 1.30 -1.65 -3.65
C LEU A 31 -0.04 -0.94 -3.39
N ALA A 32 -0.42 -0.76 -2.13
CA ALA A 32 -1.62 -0.02 -1.76
C ALA A 32 -1.56 1.44 -2.22
N THR A 33 -0.41 2.09 -2.05
CA THR A 33 -0.20 3.47 -2.52
C THR A 33 -0.28 3.56 -4.04
N ALA A 34 0.26 2.58 -4.78
CA ALA A 34 0.13 2.50 -6.22
C ALA A 34 -1.34 2.36 -6.65
N TYR A 35 -2.12 1.48 -5.99
CA TYR A 35 -3.56 1.36 -6.26
C TYR A 35 -4.31 2.67 -6.00
N ALA A 36 -4.05 3.34 -4.87
CA ALA A 36 -4.67 4.63 -4.53
C ALA A 36 -4.32 5.72 -5.55
N ALA A 37 -3.08 5.76 -6.06
CA ALA A 37 -2.65 6.69 -7.09
C ALA A 37 -3.40 6.50 -8.43
N THR A 38 -3.93 5.30 -8.69
CA THR A 38 -4.76 5.01 -9.87
C THR A 38 -6.25 5.27 -9.65
N GLY A 39 -6.65 5.71 -8.46
CA GLY A 39 -8.05 5.83 -8.05
C GLY A 39 -8.68 4.50 -7.62
N ASN A 40 -7.91 3.40 -7.58
CA ASN A 40 -8.40 2.09 -7.20
C ASN A 40 -8.36 1.90 -5.67
N PHE A 41 -9.12 2.73 -4.95
CA PHE A 41 -9.10 2.78 -3.49
C PHE A 41 -9.56 1.49 -2.82
N SER A 42 -10.46 0.72 -3.46
CA SER A 42 -10.94 -0.56 -2.94
C SER A 42 -9.81 -1.57 -2.75
N ASP A 43 -8.93 -1.71 -3.74
CA ASP A 43 -7.76 -2.59 -3.65
C ASP A 43 -6.70 -2.00 -2.72
N ALA A 44 -6.49 -0.67 -2.74
CA ALA A 44 -5.58 0.00 -1.81
C ALA A 44 -5.93 -0.25 -0.33
N VAL A 45 -7.22 -0.19 0.03
CA VAL A 45 -7.72 -0.46 1.38
C VAL A 45 -7.45 -1.91 1.77
N LYS A 46 -7.82 -2.87 0.91
CA LYS A 46 -7.60 -4.31 1.19
C LYS A 46 -6.12 -4.63 1.39
N THR A 47 -5.26 -4.14 0.51
CA THR A 47 -3.81 -4.39 0.60
C THR A 47 -3.22 -3.73 1.85
N SER A 48 -3.64 -2.52 2.20
CA SER A 48 -3.21 -1.84 3.43
C SER A 48 -3.68 -2.56 4.70
N GLU A 49 -4.89 -3.12 4.71
CA GLU A 49 -5.38 -3.92 5.85
C GLU A 49 -4.54 -5.18 6.06
N MET A 50 -4.20 -5.88 4.98
CA MET A 50 -3.28 -7.03 5.03
C MET A 50 -1.88 -6.62 5.52
N ALA A 51 -1.35 -5.50 5.02
CA ALA A 51 -0.06 -4.96 5.43
C ALA A 51 -0.05 -4.61 6.92
N LEU A 52 -1.13 -4.01 7.41
CA LEU A 52 -1.29 -3.63 8.82
C LEU A 52 -1.28 -4.86 9.73
N GLU A 53 -2.06 -5.89 9.39
CA GLU A 53 -2.15 -7.13 10.17
C GLU A 53 -0.79 -7.84 10.24
N GLN A 54 -0.05 -7.88 9.13
CA GLN A 54 1.30 -8.44 9.11
C GLN A 54 2.31 -7.60 9.88
N ALA A 55 2.29 -6.27 9.73
CA ALA A 55 3.17 -5.39 10.49
C ALA A 55 2.91 -5.53 12.00
N GLN A 56 1.65 -5.70 12.42
CA GLN A 56 1.29 -5.98 13.81
C GLN A 56 1.82 -7.34 14.28
N SER A 57 1.60 -8.40 13.49
CA SER A 57 2.10 -9.74 13.79
C SER A 57 3.63 -9.81 13.85
N ALA A 58 4.32 -9.02 13.02
CA ALA A 58 5.77 -8.90 12.98
C ALA A 58 6.35 -7.95 14.04
N ASN A 59 5.53 -7.41 14.96
CA ASN A 59 5.92 -6.40 15.97
C ASN A 59 6.55 -5.13 15.37
N GLN A 60 6.23 -4.81 14.10
CA GLN A 60 6.69 -3.62 13.40
C GLN A 60 5.76 -2.43 13.68
N HIS A 61 5.67 -2.03 14.96
CA HIS A 61 4.70 -1.01 15.41
C HIS A 61 4.81 0.33 14.68
N LYS A 62 6.02 0.76 14.29
CA LYS A 62 6.23 1.98 13.51
C LYS A 62 5.59 1.90 12.13
N LEU A 63 5.82 0.78 11.43
CA LEU A 63 5.25 0.54 10.10
C LEU A 63 3.73 0.40 10.19
N ALA A 64 3.23 -0.38 11.16
CA ALA A 64 1.79 -0.51 11.41
C ALA A 64 1.12 0.86 11.62
N ALA A 65 1.73 1.77 12.39
CA ALA A 65 1.21 3.12 12.58
C ALA A 65 1.20 3.96 11.29
N GLN A 66 2.21 3.81 10.42
CA GLN A 66 2.24 4.48 9.12
C GLN A 66 1.17 3.94 8.17
N ILE A 67 1.08 2.62 8.05
CA ILE A 67 0.05 1.94 7.23
C ILE A 67 -1.34 2.34 7.69
N GLN A 68 -1.59 2.39 9.01
CA GLN A 68 -2.90 2.78 9.54
C GLN A 68 -3.29 4.20 9.15
N LYS A 69 -2.34 5.15 9.12
CA LYS A 69 -2.61 6.53 8.65
C LYS A 69 -2.94 6.55 7.16
N ARG A 70 -2.19 5.81 6.34
CA ARG A 70 -2.44 5.68 4.89
C ARG A 70 -3.79 5.03 4.62
N LEU A 71 -4.12 3.96 5.34
CA LEU A 71 -5.41 3.26 5.27
C LEU A 71 -6.59 4.20 5.54
N GLN A 72 -6.50 5.10 6.52
CA GLN A 72 -7.57 6.07 6.79
C GLN A 72 -7.78 7.02 5.60
N LEU A 73 -6.70 7.49 4.97
CA LEU A 73 -6.79 8.36 3.79
C LEU A 73 -7.39 7.61 2.58
N PHE A 74 -6.97 6.37 2.35
CA PHE A 74 -7.52 5.52 1.29
C PHE A 74 -9.01 5.22 1.51
N LYS A 75 -9.45 4.99 2.76
CA LYS A 75 -10.87 4.83 3.12
C LYS A 75 -11.68 6.10 2.87
N SER A 76 -11.07 7.28 3.00
CA SER A 76 -11.68 8.57 2.65
C SER A 76 -11.59 8.90 1.15
N GLY A 77 -11.05 8.01 0.32
CA GLY A 77 -10.88 8.24 -1.12
C GLY A 77 -9.84 9.31 -1.44
N GLN A 78 -8.95 9.62 -0.51
CA GLN A 78 -7.87 10.59 -0.69
C GLN A 78 -6.55 9.85 -0.97
N PRO A 79 -5.83 10.21 -2.04
CA PRO A 79 -4.48 9.69 -2.25
C PRO A 79 -3.56 10.19 -1.13
N TYR A 80 -2.61 9.34 -0.73
CA TYR A 80 -1.59 9.74 0.23
C TYR A 80 -0.63 10.75 -0.41
N HIS A 81 -0.60 11.95 0.13
CA HIS A 81 0.45 12.92 -0.14
C HIS A 81 1.35 12.97 1.09
N GLU A 82 2.61 12.53 0.95
CA GLU A 82 3.64 12.91 1.91
C GLU A 82 3.78 14.43 1.87
N PRO A 83 3.69 15.13 3.02
CA PRO A 83 3.91 16.57 3.08
C PRO A 83 5.36 16.95 2.77
#